data_AF-A0A3D2IC55-F1
#
_entry.id   AF-A0A3D2IC55-F1
#
_cell.length_a   1.000
_cell.length_b   1.000
_cell.length_c   1.000
_cell.angle_alpha   90.00
_cell.angle_beta   90.00
_cell.angle_gamma   90.00
#
_symmetry.space_group_name_H-M   'P 1'
#
loop_
_entity.id
_entity.type
_entity.pdbx_description
1 polymer ?
#
loop_
_entity_poly.entity_id
_entity_poly.type
_entity_poly.pdbx_seq_one_letter_code
_entity_poly.pdbx_strand_id
1 'polypeptide(L)' 'AFVVEGNYKLIGGDQQTKTCKRMSFCRCGASENKPFCDGSHRQIEFKTNE' A
#
# COMPACT_ATOMS: atom_id res chain seq x y z
N ALA A 1 7.78 1.16 1.40
CA ALA A 1 6.31 1.20 1.20
C ALA A 1 5.82 2.61 1.50
N PHE A 2 4.68 3.05 0.94
CA PHE A 2 4.07 4.34 1.28
C PHE A 2 2.96 4.11 2.30
N VAL A 3 3.04 4.75 3.47
CA VAL A 3 2.11 4.50 4.58
C VAL A 3 1.23 5.73 4.77
N VAL A 4 -0.07 5.52 4.84
CA VAL A 4 -1.06 6.55 5.16
C VAL A 4 -1.66 6.23 6.53
N GLU A 5 -1.60 7.20 7.44
CA GLU A 5 -2.16 7.12 8.79
C GLU A 5 -3.18 8.24 9.00
N GLY A 6 -4.28 7.94 9.68
CA GLY A 6 -5.37 8.88 9.95
C GLY A 6 -6.74 8.31 9.57
N ASN A 7 -7.78 9.13 9.69
CA ASN A 7 -9.13 8.75 9.27
C ASN A 7 -9.31 9.09 7.80
N TYR A 8 -9.22 8.10 6.93
CA TYR A 8 -9.47 8.24 5.50
C TYR A 8 -10.43 7.16 5.01
N LYS A 9 -11.03 7.43 3.86
CA LYS A 9 -11.92 6.53 3.16
C LYS A 9 -11.29 6.17 1.81
N LEU A 10 -10.99 4.89 1.62
CA LEU A 10 -10.51 4.37 0.34
C LEU A 10 -11.68 3.99 -0.53
N ILE A 11 -11.62 4.37 -1.79
CA ILE A 11 -12.62 4.07 -2.81
C ILE A 11 -11.93 3.24 -3.87
N GLY A 12 -12.32 1.98 -4.01
CA GLY A 12 -11.89 1.09 -5.07
C GLY A 12 -12.53 1.45 -6.41
N GLY A 13 -11.93 1.00 -7.52
CA GLY A 13 -12.52 1.19 -8.86
C GLY A 13 -13.88 0.52 -9.02
N ASP A 14 -14.15 -0.50 -8.20
CA ASP A 14 -15.42 -1.21 -8.06
C ASP A 14 -16.41 -0.53 -7.10
N GLN A 15 -16.16 0.73 -6.70
CA GLN A 15 -16.94 1.51 -5.73
C GLN A 15 -16.93 0.97 -4.29
N GLN A 16 -16.19 -0.12 -4.03
CA GLN A 16 -16.04 -0.62 -2.67
C GLN A 16 -15.28 0.38 -1.80
N THR A 17 -15.86 0.66 -0.64
CA THR A 17 -15.36 1.67 0.28
C THR A 17 -14.75 1.00 1.51
N LYS A 18 -13.49 1.31 1.81
CA LYS A 18 -12.79 0.79 3.00
C LYS A 18 -12.34 1.94 3.90
N THR A 19 -12.74 1.88 5.17
CA THR A 19 -12.29 2.82 6.20
C THR A 19 -11.27 2.11 7.07
N CYS A 20 -10.03 2.60 7.11
CA CYS A 20 -9.00 2.07 7.98
C CYS A 20 -8.15 3.22 8.52
N LYS A 21 -7.53 3.03 9.70
CA LYS A 21 -6.69 4.05 10.32
C LYS A 21 -5.27 4.09 9.77
N ARG A 22 -4.82 2.96 9.20
CA ARG A 22 -3.46 2.78 8.69
C ARG A 22 -3.48 1.83 7.50
N MET A 23 -2.82 2.24 6.43
CA MET A 23 -2.67 1.40 5.24
C MET A 23 -1.32 1.64 4.59
N SER A 24 -0.78 0.56 4.06
CA SER A 24 0.50 0.55 3.36
C SER A 24 0.26 0.26 1.89
N PHE A 25 0.73 1.14 1.02
CA PHE A 25 0.66 1.01 -0.43
C PHE A 25 2.00 0.54 -1.00
N CYS A 26 1.90 -0.32 -2.02
CA CYS A 26 3.07 -0.80 -2.73
C CYS A 26 3.68 0.35 -3.55
N ARG A 27 5.00 0.54 -3.40
CA ARG A 27 5.82 1.41 -4.26
C ARG A 27 6.92 0.65 -5.01
N CYS A 28 7.14 -0.63 -4.67
CA CYS A 28 8.24 -1.42 -5.21
C CYS A 28 7.89 -2.22 -6.47
N GLY A 29 6.60 -2.28 -6.87
CA GLY A 29 6.13 -3.08 -8.01
C GLY A 29 6.02 -4.59 -7.76
N ALA A 30 6.72 -5.12 -6.76
CA ALA A 30 6.77 -6.56 -6.47
C ALA A 30 5.61 -7.12 -5.62
N SER A 31 4.68 -6.28 -5.15
CA SER A 31 3.54 -6.78 -4.36
C SER A 31 2.62 -7.65 -5.20
N GLU A 32 2.16 -8.77 -4.64
CA GLU A 32 1.12 -9.63 -5.22
C GLU A 32 -0.29 -9.10 -4.91
N ASN A 33 -0.43 -8.32 -3.84
CA ASN A 33 -1.70 -7.73 -3.39
C ASN A 33 -1.82 -6.25 -3.76
N LYS A 34 -1.57 -5.90 -5.03
CA LYS A 34 -1.64 -4.51 -5.51
C LYS A 34 -3.07 -3.95 -5.35
N PRO A 35 -3.24 -2.68 -4.96
CA PRO A 35 -2.24 -1.63 -4.76
C PRO A 35 -1.56 -1.62 -3.37
N PHE A 36 -1.88 -2.58 -2.51
CA PHE A 36 -1.38 -2.64 -1.14
C PHE A 36 0.02 -3.24 -1.05
N CYS A 37 0.73 -2.89 0.02
CA CYS A 37 2.01 -3.49 0.35
C CYS A 37 1.78 -4.79 1.14
N ASP A 38 2.36 -5.87 0.65
CA ASP A 38 2.37 -7.22 1.24
C ASP A 38 3.70 -7.56 1.95
N GLY A 39 4.76 -6.79 1.70
CA GLY A 39 6.08 -7.00 2.28
C GLY A 39 7.16 -7.42 1.27
N SER A 40 6.77 -7.69 0.02
CA SER A 40 7.67 -8.14 -1.06
C SER A 40 8.81 -7.17 -1.34
N HIS A 41 8.65 -5.88 -1.02
CA HIS A 41 9.73 -4.89 -1.08
C HIS A 41 10.98 -5.26 -0.24
N ARG A 42 10.81 -6.02 0.85
CA ARG A 42 11.92 -6.51 1.66
C ARG A 42 12.67 -7.67 1.00
N GLN A 43 11.93 -8.53 0.29
CA GLN A 43 12.51 -9.68 -0.41
C GLN A 43 13.34 -9.27 -1.63
N ILE A 44 12.88 -8.26 -2.37
CA ILE A 44 13.60 -7.72 -3.53
C ILE A 44 14.60 -6.61 -3.15
N GLU A 45 14.84 -6.40 -1.86
CA GLU A 45 15.72 -5.34 -1.33
C GLU A 45 15.47 -3.96 -1.95
N PHE A 46 14.19 -3.62 -2.20
CA PHE A 46 13.80 -2.35 -2.78
C PHE A 46 14.09 -1.22 -1.79
N LYS A 47 15.10 -0.41 -2.12
CA LYS A 47 15.46 0.81 -1.39
C LYS A 47 14.93 2.00 -2.17
N THR A 48 14.35 2.96 -1.46
CA THR A 48 14.17 4.30 -2.02
C THR A 48 15.12 5.23 -1.29
N ASN A 49 15.89 5.97 -2.08
CA ASN A 49 16.57 7.15 -1.59
C ASN A 49 15.50 8.24 -1.53
N GLU A 50 15.17 8.66 -0.31
CA GLU A 50 14.31 9.80 0.03
C GLU A 50 12.79 9.59 -0.24
#